data_AF-A0A945GB91-F1
#
_entry.id   AF-A0A945GB91-F1
#
_cell.length_a   1.000
_cell.length_b   1.000
_cell.length_c   1.000
_cell.angle_alpha   90.00
_cell.angle_beta   90.00
_cell.angle_gamma   90.00
#
_symmetry.space_group_name_H-M   'P 1'
#
loop_
_entity.id
_entity.type
_entity.pdbx_description
1 polymer ?
#
loop_
_entity_poly.entity_id
_entity_poly.type
_entity_poly.pdbx_seq_one_letter_code
_entity_poly.pdbx_strand_id
1 'polypeptide(L)'
;FDQIDHANMLDLNVPGRPEITVSKNGISHTIPNKNNRFKVHDGQVIKEAAIAGIGICFLPKNSASNAVKNKELVEIFSDWKIEPVSVYAVYASREWMPEKLRVFLKYLKELDQNLLK
;
A
#
# COMPACT_ATOMS: atom_id res chain seq x y z
N PHE A 1 5.77 -5.07 19.01
CA PHE A 1 6.72 -4.63 17.98
C PHE A 1 7.88 -5.61 17.84
N ASP A 2 8.39 -6.19 18.93
CA ASP A 2 9.39 -7.29 18.88
C ASP A 2 9.07 -8.42 17.89
N GLN A 3 7.80 -8.80 17.74
CA GLN A 3 7.41 -9.86 16.78
C GLN A 3 7.52 -9.43 15.30
N ILE A 4 7.40 -8.13 15.01
CA ILE A 4 7.55 -7.59 13.65
C ILE A 4 9.04 -7.46 13.29
N ASP A 5 9.88 -7.09 14.24
CA ASP A 5 11.33 -6.93 14.03
C ASP A 5 12.02 -8.23 13.60
N HIS A 6 11.40 -9.39 13.87
CA HIS A 6 11.88 -10.70 13.46
C HIS A 6 11.09 -11.31 12.29
N ALA A 7 10.03 -10.65 11.82
CA ALA A 7 9.23 -11.15 10.72
C ALA A 7 9.94 -10.97 9.38
N ASN A 8 9.79 -11.95 8.48
CA ASN A 8 10.28 -11.83 7.11
C ASN A 8 9.34 -10.92 6.31
N MET A 9 9.68 -9.63 6.20
CA MET A 9 8.87 -8.66 5.46
C MET A 9 9.21 -8.70 3.97
N LEU A 10 8.16 -8.70 3.14
CA LEU A 10 8.24 -8.62 1.68
C LEU A 10 8.09 -7.16 1.28
N ASP A 11 9.06 -6.66 0.51
CA ASP A 11 9.20 -5.22 0.28
C ASP A 11 8.99 -4.80 -1.16
N LEU A 12 8.20 -3.74 -1.33
CA LEU A 12 8.22 -2.94 -2.55
C LEU A 12 9.51 -2.11 -2.56
N ASN A 13 10.35 -2.36 -3.54
CA ASN A 13 11.46 -1.48 -3.83
C ASN A 13 10.91 -0.26 -4.57
N VAL A 14 10.88 0.90 -3.92
CA VAL A 14 10.46 2.16 -4.56
C VAL A 14 11.48 3.22 -4.15
N PRO A 15 12.07 3.97 -5.09
CA PRO A 15 12.94 5.09 -4.75
C PRO A 15 12.20 6.09 -3.85
N GLY A 16 12.81 6.47 -2.73
CA GLY A 16 12.21 7.42 -1.77
C GLY A 16 10.98 6.88 -1.03
N ARG A 17 10.84 5.55 -0.90
CA ARG A 17 9.71 4.94 -0.20
C ARG A 17 9.60 5.50 1.22
N PRO A 18 8.44 6.07 1.61
CA PRO A 18 8.21 6.47 2.99
C PRO A 18 8.28 5.24 3.89
N GLU A 19 8.88 5.41 5.06
CA GLU A 19 8.88 4.35 6.08
C GLU A 19 7.42 4.02 6.44
N ILE A 20 7.13 2.74 6.63
CA ILE A 20 5.78 2.31 6.97
C ILE A 20 5.55 2.62 8.45
N THR A 21 4.78 3.66 8.70
CA THR A 21 4.36 4.03 10.04
C THR A 21 2.99 3.43 10.34
N VAL A 22 2.91 2.71 11.45
CA VAL A 22 1.66 2.18 11.99
C VAL A 22 1.39 2.80 13.35
N SER A 23 0.13 3.11 13.64
CA SER A 23 -0.29 3.69 14.90
C SER A 23 -1.28 2.80 15.65
N LYS A 24 -1.09 2.70 16.98
CA LYS A 24 -2.03 2.04 17.89
C LYS A 24 -2.14 2.86 19.17
N ASN A 25 -3.37 3.11 19.61
CA ASN A 25 -3.65 3.92 20.81
C ASN A 25 -2.97 5.30 20.81
N GLY A 26 -2.80 5.92 19.64
CA GLY A 26 -2.12 7.21 19.49
C GLY A 26 -0.59 7.14 19.51
N ILE A 27 0.00 5.95 19.65
CA ILE A 27 1.44 5.72 19.58
C ILE A 27 1.78 5.28 18.17
N SER A 28 2.61 6.06 17.48
CA SER A 28 3.15 5.72 16.17
C SER A 28 4.44 4.94 16.30
N HIS A 29 4.56 3.90 15.49
CA HIS A 29 5.75 3.08 15.36
C HIS A 29 6.12 2.94 13.89
N THR A 30 7.39 3.19 13.61
CA THR A 30 7.96 2.98 12.28
C THR A 30 8.47 1.55 12.16
N ILE A 31 8.08 0.86 11.10
CA ILE A 31 8.61 -0.48 10.80
C ILE A 31 9.97 -0.30 10.12
N PRO A 32 11.07 -0.75 10.75
CA PRO A 32 12.41 -0.57 10.20
C PRO A 32 12.57 -1.39 8.92
N ASN A 33 13.08 -0.77 7.86
CA ASN A 33 13.49 -1.48 6.63
C ASN A 33 14.88 -2.10 6.82
N LYS A 34 15.00 -3.11 7.69
CA LYS A 34 16.26 -3.84 7.91
C LYS A 34 16.13 -5.29 7.45
N ASN A 35 17.14 -5.74 6.69
CA ASN A 35 17.37 -7.14 6.31
C ASN A 35 16.25 -7.86 5.53
N ASN A 36 15.43 -7.13 4.76
CA ASN A 36 14.47 -7.79 3.87
C ASN A 36 15.17 -8.50 2.70
N ARG A 37 15.02 -9.82 2.70
CA ARG A 37 15.63 -10.74 1.72
C ARG A 37 14.88 -10.79 0.39
N PHE A 38 13.66 -10.24 0.35
CA PHE A 38 12.80 -10.24 -0.83
C PHE A 38 12.32 -8.82 -1.13
N LYS A 39 12.83 -8.24 -2.22
CA LYS A 39 12.53 -6.88 -2.67
C LYS A 39 12.15 -6.92 -4.14
N VAL A 40 10.98 -6.40 -4.48
CA VAL A 40 10.47 -6.37 -5.86
C VAL A 40 9.78 -5.05 -6.14
N HIS A 41 9.68 -4.65 -7.40
CA HIS A 41 9.06 -3.38 -7.80
C HIS A 41 7.56 -3.50 -8.11
N ASP A 42 6.97 -4.68 -7.84
CA ASP A 42 5.61 -5.02 -8.28
C ASP A 42 4.77 -5.55 -7.10
N GLY A 43 3.60 -4.94 -6.90
CA GLY A 43 2.69 -5.29 -5.80
C GLY A 43 1.97 -6.62 -5.99
N GLN A 44 1.75 -7.06 -7.22
CA GLN A 44 1.16 -8.36 -7.52
C GLN A 44 2.15 -9.48 -7.18
N VAL A 45 3.42 -9.31 -7.52
CA VAL A 45 4.49 -10.27 -7.16
C VAL A 45 4.62 -10.41 -5.64
N ILE A 46 4.50 -9.32 -4.89
CA ILE A 46 4.49 -9.37 -3.41
C ILE A 46 3.31 -10.16 -2.89
N LYS A 47 2.10 -9.93 -3.44
CA LYS A 47 0.91 -10.64 -3.02
C LYS A 47 1.05 -12.15 -3.24
N GLU A 48 1.54 -12.55 -4.42
CA GLU A 48 1.76 -13.96 -4.74
C GLU A 48 2.85 -14.58 -3.86
N ALA A 49 3.93 -13.86 -3.57
CA ALA A 49 4.95 -14.27 -2.63
C ALA A 49 4.40 -14.47 -1.20
N ALA A 50 3.51 -13.59 -0.75
CA ALA A 50 2.85 -13.73 0.55
C ALA A 50 1.92 -14.96 0.59
N ILE A 51 1.15 -15.19 -0.47
CA ILE A 51 0.28 -16.38 -0.63
C ILE A 51 1.13 -17.66 -0.62
N ALA A 52 2.31 -17.64 -1.23
CA ALA A 52 3.27 -18.74 -1.22
C ALA A 52 3.97 -18.95 0.15
N GLY A 53 3.65 -18.14 1.17
CA GLY A 53 4.20 -18.26 2.52
C GLY A 53 5.61 -17.71 2.68
N ILE A 54 6.10 -16.88 1.75
CA ILE A 54 7.47 -16.34 1.81
C ILE A 54 7.61 -15.33 2.97
N GLY A 55 6.54 -14.63 3.34
CA GLY A 55 6.58 -13.63 4.40
C GLY A 55 5.31 -12.80 4.55
N ILE A 56 5.46 -11.68 5.25
CA ILE A 56 4.40 -10.70 5.54
C ILE A 56 4.56 -9.50 4.63
N CYS A 57 3.47 -8.89 4.18
CA CYS A 57 3.51 -7.73 3.30
C CYS A 57 2.43 -6.68 3.60
N PHE A 58 2.68 -5.45 3.16
CA PHE A 58 1.67 -4.39 3.13
C PHE A 58 1.01 -4.34 1.75
N LEU A 59 -0.31 -4.49 1.72
CA LEU A 59 -1.11 -4.45 0.49
C LEU A 59 -2.29 -3.48 0.66
N PRO A 60 -2.68 -2.75 -0.41
CA PRO A 60 -3.98 -2.08 -0.44
C PRO A 60 -5.11 -3.10 -0.23
N LYS A 61 -6.13 -2.73 0.55
CA LYS A 61 -7.27 -3.61 0.88
C LYS A 61 -7.90 -4.26 -0.34
N ASN A 62 -8.05 -3.49 -1.43
CA ASN A 62 -8.65 -3.98 -2.67
C ASN A 62 -7.82 -5.06 -3.36
N SER A 63 -6.49 -4.96 -3.31
CA SER A 63 -5.60 -5.97 -3.89
C SER A 63 -5.62 -7.28 -3.09
N ALA A 64 -5.75 -7.19 -1.77
CA ALA A 64 -5.78 -8.34 -0.85
C ALA A 64 -7.17 -8.97 -0.69
N SER A 65 -8.27 -8.25 -1.00
CA SER A 65 -9.64 -8.64 -0.68
C SER A 65 -10.00 -10.07 -1.11
N ASN A 66 -9.68 -10.44 -2.36
CA ASN A 66 -9.98 -11.78 -2.87
C ASN A 66 -9.17 -12.88 -2.16
N ALA A 67 -7.87 -12.65 -1.97
CA ALA A 67 -7.00 -13.62 -1.29
C ALA A 67 -7.38 -13.82 0.18
N VAL A 68 -7.83 -12.75 0.86
CA VAL A 68 -8.36 -12.84 2.22
C VAL A 68 -9.69 -13.59 2.27
N LYS A 69 -10.62 -13.29 1.35
CA LYS A 69 -11.90 -14.02 1.25
C LYS A 69 -11.69 -15.51 0.98
N ASN A 70 -10.71 -15.85 0.17
CA ASN A 70 -10.34 -17.23 -0.17
C ASN A 70 -9.50 -17.93 0.93
N LYS A 71 -9.15 -17.23 2.01
CA LYS A 71 -8.27 -17.70 3.10
C LYS A 71 -6.84 -18.05 2.65
N GLU A 72 -6.41 -17.53 1.52
CA GLU A 72 -5.02 -17.60 1.03
C GLU A 72 -4.13 -16.60 1.78
N LEU A 73 -4.72 -15.49 2.23
CA LEU A 73 -4.09 -14.51 3.10
C LEU A 73 -4.93 -14.28 4.36
N VAL A 74 -4.27 -13.86 5.42
CA VAL A 74 -4.91 -13.44 6.67
C VAL A 74 -4.43 -12.04 7.00
N GLU A 75 -5.38 -11.13 7.28
CA GLU A 75 -5.06 -9.81 7.82
C GLU A 75 -4.55 -9.97 9.26
N ILE A 76 -3.34 -9.47 9.49
CA ILE A 76 -2.72 -9.42 10.81
C ILE A 76 -2.65 -7.97 11.28
N PHE A 77 -2.54 -7.76 12.59
CA PHE A 77 -2.45 -6.41 13.18
C PHE A 77 -3.63 -5.51 12.78
N SER A 78 -4.85 -6.05 12.66
CA SER A 78 -6.06 -5.30 12.29
C SER A 78 -6.44 -4.21 13.30
N ASP A 79 -5.90 -4.28 14.51
CA ASP A 79 -5.97 -3.28 15.56
C ASP A 79 -5.01 -2.09 15.38
N TRP A 80 -4.13 -2.16 14.37
CA TRP A 80 -3.18 -1.11 14.02
C TRP A 80 -3.66 -0.35 12.79
N LYS A 81 -3.47 0.97 12.80
CA LYS A 81 -3.77 1.82 11.64
C LYS A 81 -2.49 2.09 10.88
N ILE A 82 -2.52 1.83 9.58
CA ILE A 82 -1.48 2.29 8.65
C ILE A 82 -1.89 3.69 8.18
N GLU A 83 -0.96 4.64 8.18
CA GLU A 83 -1.22 5.97 7.65
C GLU A 83 -1.63 5.90 6.16
N PRO A 84 -2.72 6.57 5.74
CA PRO A 84 -3.19 6.50 4.38
C PRO A 84 -2.21 7.12 3.40
N VAL A 85 -2.00 6.44 2.27
CA VAL A 85 -1.18 6.95 1.17
C VAL A 85 -2.03 7.87 0.30
N SER A 86 -1.53 9.08 0.04
CA SER A 86 -2.19 10.04 -0.85
C SER A 86 -1.89 9.73 -2.32
N VAL A 87 -2.92 9.77 -3.17
CA VAL A 87 -2.79 9.64 -4.63
C VAL A 87 -2.92 11.02 -5.26
N TYR A 88 -1.98 11.36 -6.14
CA TYR A 88 -1.94 12.68 -6.79
C TYR A 88 -2.02 12.55 -8.31
N ALA A 89 -2.81 13.41 -8.94
CA ALA A 89 -2.75 13.63 -10.39
C ALA A 89 -1.73 14.74 -10.69
N VAL A 90 -0.67 14.41 -11.42
CA VAL A 90 0.41 15.35 -11.79
C VAL A 90 0.31 15.70 -13.27
N TYR A 91 0.32 17.00 -13.59
CA TYR A 91 0.24 17.53 -14.95
C TYR A 91 1.01 18.85 -15.04
N ALA A 92 1.41 19.24 -16.26
CA ALA A 92 2.44 20.26 -16.49
C ALA A 92 2.08 21.69 -16.03
N SER A 93 0.84 22.15 -16.22
CA SER A 93 0.42 23.51 -15.81
C SER A 93 -1.09 23.62 -15.56
N ARG A 94 -1.47 24.52 -14.65
CA ARG A 94 -2.86 24.88 -14.33
C ARG A 94 -3.40 26.05 -15.17
N GLU A 95 -2.54 26.89 -15.73
CA GLU A 95 -2.95 28.14 -16.40
C GLU A 95 -3.62 27.91 -17.76
N TRP A 96 -3.19 26.87 -18.48
CA TRP A 96 -3.70 26.53 -19.82
C TRP A 96 -4.22 25.10 -19.86
N MET A 97 -5.06 24.73 -18.89
CA MET A 97 -5.60 23.38 -18.82
C MET A 97 -6.62 23.13 -19.95
N PRO A 98 -6.35 22.20 -20.90
CA PRO A 98 -7.31 21.90 -21.96
C PRO A 98 -8.60 21.32 -21.39
N GLU A 99 -9.74 21.62 -22.01
CA GLU A 99 -11.06 21.15 -21.56
C GLU A 99 -11.14 19.63 -21.42
N LYS A 100 -10.49 18.89 -22.33
CA LYS A 100 -10.39 17.43 -22.27
C LYS A 100 -9.72 16.93 -20.98
N LEU A 101 -8.66 17.60 -20.52
CA LEU A 101 -7.98 17.26 -19.26
C LEU A 101 -8.88 17.59 -18.06
N ARG A 102 -9.60 18.72 -18.10
CA ARG A 102 -10.55 19.09 -17.05
C ARG A 102 -11.64 18.04 -16.83
N VAL A 103 -12.27 17.60 -17.93
CA VAL A 103 -13.31 16.55 -17.88
C VAL A 103 -12.72 15.22 -17.41
N PHE A 104 -11.51 14.87 -17.86
CA PHE A 104 -10.83 13.66 -17.40
C PHE A 104 -10.51 13.68 -15.90
N LEU A 105 -9.97 14.79 -15.37
CA LEU A 105 -9.71 14.94 -13.94
C LEU A 105 -11.00 14.90 -13.11
N LYS A 106 -12.10 15.48 -13.62
CA LYS A 106 -13.41 15.37 -13.00
C LYS A 106 -13.86 13.91 -12.93
N TYR A 107 -13.74 13.17 -14.03
CA TYR A 107 -14.05 11.75 -14.09
C TYR A 107 -13.21 10.93 -13.10
N LEU A 108 -11.89 11.15 -13.02
CA LEU A 108 -11.02 10.47 -12.06
C LEU A 108 -11.44 10.71 -10.61
N LYS A 109 -11.86 11.94 -10.27
CA LYS A 109 -12.35 12.27 -8.93
C LYS A 109 -13.66 11.56 -8.58
N GLU A 110 -14.53 11.35 -9.56
CA GLU A 110 -15.76 10.57 -9.39
C GLU A 110 -15.46 9.07 -9.26
N LEU A 111 -14.48 8.57 -10.03
CA LEU A 111 -14.03 7.18 -10.01
C LEU A 111 -13.36 6.79 -8.67
N ASP A 112 -12.61 7.72 -8.06
CA ASP A 112 -11.92 7.55 -6.78
C ASP A 112 -12.85 7.03 -5.66
N GLN A 113 -14.09 7.53 -5.61
CA GLN A 113 -15.07 7.14 -4.60
C GLN A 113 -15.42 5.64 -4.59
N ASN A 114 -15.07 4.93 -5.66
CA ASN A 114 -15.37 3.51 -5.88
C ASN A 114 -14.12 2.61 -5.90
N LEU A 115 -12.92 3.15 -6.16
CA LEU A 115 -11.71 2.34 -6.36
C LEU A 115 -10.73 2.32 -5.17
N LEU A 116 -10.78 3.30 -4.26
CA LEU A 116 -9.87 3.40 -3.12
C LEU A 116 -10.52 3.10 -1.74
N LYS A 117 -11.79 2.70 -1.70
CA LYS A 117 -12.43 2.12 -0.50
C LYS A 117 -12.17 0.62 -0.45
#